data_AF-A0A5E4YUY3-F1
#
_entry.id   AF-A0A5E4YUY3-F1
#
_cell.length_a   1.000
_cell.length_b   1.000
_cell.length_c   1.000
_cell.angle_alpha   90.00
_cell.angle_beta   90.00
_cell.angle_gamma   90.00
#
_symmetry.space_group_name_H-M   'P 1'
#
loop_
_entity.id
_entity.type
_entity.pdbx_description
1 polymer ?
#
loop_
_entity_poly.entity_id
_entity_poly.type
_entity_poly.pdbx_seq_one_letter_code
_entity_poly.pdbx_strand_id
1 'polypeptide(L)'
;MTEPTDTTLASATQIAAMQTLRAALLAQHKVLIANDRLQYEAVFGPVPTGRFVQLLTEDAWFRWLDPLSRLIVALDEWLEQTPPQTDAGIALADEAAKLFRHADVEFGERYRLALQQAPDAVLGQGQVVAALRGAPQSPPDVSGKSDAPVAKEPDASANEGDGA
;
A
#
# COMPACT_ATOMS: atom_id res chain seq x y z
N MET A 1 5.46 34.10 -12.29
CA MET A 1 4.00 34.09 -12.03
C MET A 1 3.67 32.66 -11.64
N THR A 2 3.81 32.34 -10.35
CA THR A 2 3.46 31.03 -9.80
C THR A 2 1.96 31.03 -9.55
N GLU A 3 1.21 30.20 -10.29
CA GLU A 3 -0.20 29.96 -10.00
C GLU A 3 -0.32 29.35 -8.59
N PRO A 4 -1.29 29.77 -7.77
CA PRO A 4 -1.56 29.13 -6.50
C PRO A 4 -2.12 27.73 -6.80
N THR A 5 -1.43 26.68 -6.36
CA THR A 5 -1.98 25.33 -6.34
C THR A 5 -3.28 25.37 -5.55
N ASP A 6 -4.42 25.21 -6.23
CA ASP A 6 -5.74 25.23 -5.62
C ASP A 6 -5.86 24.04 -4.67
N THR A 7 -5.56 24.28 -3.39
CA THR A 7 -5.44 23.23 -2.37
C THR A 7 -6.85 22.80 -1.99
N THR A 8 -7.34 21.73 -2.62
CA THR A 8 -8.69 21.22 -2.39
C THR A 8 -8.80 20.53 -1.03
N LEU A 9 -9.75 20.97 -0.20
CA LEU A 9 -9.96 20.44 1.15
C LEU A 9 -10.80 19.16 1.15
N ALA A 10 -10.46 18.24 2.04
CA ALA A 10 -11.10 16.94 2.16
C ALA A 10 -12.58 17.05 2.52
N SER A 11 -13.42 16.31 1.81
CA SER A 11 -14.84 16.20 2.12
C SER A 11 -15.09 15.35 3.38
N ALA A 12 -16.23 15.55 4.04
CA ALA A 12 -16.62 14.71 5.19
C ALA A 12 -16.70 13.21 4.83
N THR A 13 -17.11 12.89 3.59
CA THR A 13 -17.15 11.52 3.07
C THR A 13 -15.76 10.91 2.94
N GLN A 14 -14.79 11.66 2.42
CA GLN A 14 -13.39 11.19 2.37
C GLN A 14 -12.86 10.95 3.78
N ILE A 15 -13.07 11.89 4.70
CA ILE A 15 -12.59 11.77 6.09
C ILE A 15 -13.18 10.49 6.74
N ALA A 16 -14.48 10.24 6.61
CA ALA A 16 -15.13 9.05 7.16
C ALA A 16 -14.59 7.73 6.54
N ALA A 17 -14.34 7.73 5.22
CA ALA A 17 -13.75 6.58 4.54
C ALA A 17 -12.30 6.31 5.02
N MET A 18 -11.51 7.36 5.20
CA MET A 18 -10.13 7.29 5.71
C MET A 18 -10.08 6.83 7.17
N GLN A 19 -11.03 7.26 8.02
CA GLN A 19 -11.19 6.73 9.39
C GLN A 19 -11.50 5.22 9.39
N THR A 20 -12.33 4.77 8.45
CA THR A 20 -12.65 3.35 8.29
C THR A 20 -11.42 2.55 7.85
N LEU A 21 -10.65 3.07 6.88
CA LEU A 21 -9.40 2.46 6.44
C LEU A 21 -8.39 2.36 7.58
N ARG A 22 -8.16 3.46 8.31
CA ARG A 22 -7.28 3.51 9.48
C ARG A 22 -7.67 2.46 10.54
N ALA A 23 -8.95 2.34 10.85
CA ALA A 23 -9.44 1.35 11.81
C ALA A 23 -9.15 -0.10 11.35
N ALA A 24 -9.38 -0.41 10.07
CA ALA A 24 -9.08 -1.72 9.49
C ALA A 24 -7.57 -2.03 9.49
N LEU A 25 -6.72 -1.06 9.13
CA LEU A 25 -5.27 -1.20 9.15
C LEU A 25 -4.72 -1.45 10.55
N LEU A 26 -5.23 -0.71 11.55
CA LEU A 26 -4.82 -0.88 12.94
C LEU A 26 -5.25 -2.26 13.50
N ALA A 27 -6.44 -2.74 13.12
CA ALA A 27 -6.89 -4.08 13.47
C ALA A 27 -5.99 -5.15 12.85
N GLN A 28 -5.69 -5.03 11.56
CA GLN A 28 -4.79 -5.95 10.86
C GLN A 28 -3.40 -5.95 11.48
N HIS A 29 -2.84 -4.76 11.78
CA HIS A 29 -1.53 -4.64 12.39
C HIS A 29 -1.43 -5.41 13.72
N LYS A 30 -2.45 -5.30 14.59
CA LYS A 30 -2.51 -6.04 15.86
C LYS A 30 -2.53 -7.56 15.66
N VAL A 31 -3.29 -8.04 14.68
CA VAL A 31 -3.34 -9.48 14.35
C VAL A 31 -1.98 -9.97 13.87
N LEU A 32 -1.31 -9.21 12.99
CA LEU A 32 0.02 -9.56 12.50
C LEU A 32 1.06 -9.59 13.63
N ILE A 33 1.06 -8.60 14.53
CA ILE A 33 1.93 -8.59 15.71
C ILE A 33 1.70 -9.83 16.58
N ALA A 34 0.44 -10.20 16.82
CA ALA A 34 0.11 -11.35 17.64
C ALA A 34 0.60 -12.67 17.01
N ASN A 35 0.38 -12.84 15.69
CA ASN A 35 0.93 -13.98 14.95
C ASN A 35 2.45 -14.02 15.06
N ASP A 36 3.11 -12.88 14.82
CA ASP A 36 4.56 -12.83 14.74
C ASP A 36 5.24 -13.01 16.11
N ARG A 37 4.56 -12.62 17.20
CA ARG A 37 4.96 -12.96 18.56
C ARG A 37 4.97 -14.47 18.79
N LEU A 38 3.93 -15.19 18.37
CA LEU A 38 3.88 -16.65 18.50
C LEU A 38 5.04 -17.31 17.75
N GLN A 39 5.33 -16.81 16.54
CA GLN A 39 6.44 -17.30 15.73
C GLN A 39 7.80 -17.00 16.37
N TYR A 40 7.98 -15.80 16.92
CA TYR A 40 9.19 -15.41 17.65
C TYR A 40 9.39 -16.29 18.90
N GLU A 41 8.34 -16.45 19.72
CA GLU A 41 8.40 -17.23 20.95
C GLU A 41 8.63 -18.73 20.70
N ALA A 42 8.17 -19.26 19.56
CA ALA A 42 8.47 -20.63 19.15
C ALA A 42 9.96 -20.86 18.83
N VAL A 43 10.68 -19.82 18.39
CA VAL A 43 12.10 -19.89 18.03
C VAL A 43 13.00 -19.52 19.21
N PHE A 44 12.66 -18.47 19.96
CA PHE A 44 13.51 -17.87 20.98
C PHE A 44 13.03 -18.11 22.43
N GLY A 45 11.89 -18.77 22.60
CA GLY A 45 11.25 -18.99 23.89
C GLY A 45 10.29 -17.86 24.31
N PRO A 46 9.53 -18.06 25.39
CA PRO A 46 8.47 -17.14 25.81
C PRO A 46 9.02 -15.76 26.18
N VAL A 47 8.31 -14.70 25.75
CA VAL A 47 8.68 -13.30 26.02
C VAL A 47 7.70 -12.68 27.01
N PRO A 48 8.15 -12.07 28.11
CA PRO A 48 7.28 -11.29 28.99
C PRO A 48 6.65 -10.10 28.26
N THR A 49 5.36 -9.85 28.47
CA THR A 49 4.62 -8.77 27.78
C THR A 49 5.29 -7.39 27.91
N GLY A 50 5.86 -7.06 29.08
CA GLY A 50 6.56 -5.79 29.28
C GLY A 50 7.84 -5.63 28.43
N ARG A 51 8.50 -6.73 28.04
CA ARG A 51 9.67 -6.71 27.15
C ARG A 51 9.28 -6.74 25.67
N PHE A 52 8.12 -7.31 25.35
CA PHE A 52 7.71 -7.49 23.96
C PHE A 52 7.58 -6.16 23.20
N VAL A 53 7.12 -5.09 23.84
CA VAL A 53 7.03 -3.76 23.19
C VAL A 53 8.41 -3.25 22.74
N GLN A 54 9.44 -3.49 23.55
CA GLN A 54 10.81 -3.13 23.19
C GLN A 54 11.30 -3.96 22.00
N LEU A 55 11.07 -5.28 22.02
CA LEU A 55 11.44 -6.15 20.91
C LEU A 55 10.74 -5.77 19.61
N LEU A 56 9.45 -5.48 19.67
CA LEU A 56 8.67 -5.04 18.51
C LEU A 56 9.28 -3.80 17.83
N THR A 57 9.97 -2.96 18.59
CA THR A 57 10.53 -1.68 18.11
C THR A 57 12.01 -1.81 17.71
N GLU A 58 12.78 -2.67 18.38
CA GLU A 58 14.23 -2.74 18.24
C GLU A 58 14.73 -3.94 17.43
N ASP A 59 13.97 -5.04 17.40
CA ASP A 59 14.42 -6.30 16.81
C ASP A 59 14.12 -6.37 15.30
N ALA A 60 15.11 -6.82 14.52
CA ALA A 60 15.01 -7.00 13.08
C ALA A 60 13.85 -7.92 12.67
N TRP A 61 13.46 -8.88 13.52
CA TRP A 61 12.37 -9.84 13.28
C TRP A 61 11.05 -9.17 12.93
N PHE A 62 10.75 -8.01 13.55
CA PHE A 62 9.48 -7.32 13.40
C PHE A 62 9.50 -6.20 12.36
N ARG A 63 10.66 -5.87 11.80
CA ARG A 63 10.83 -4.70 10.90
C ARG A 63 10.06 -4.80 9.59
N TRP A 64 9.67 -6.00 9.20
CA TRP A 64 8.77 -6.17 8.06
C TRP A 64 7.41 -5.48 8.27
N LEU A 65 7.01 -5.13 9.50
CA LEU A 65 5.81 -4.34 9.81
C LEU A 65 6.02 -2.81 9.73
N ASP A 66 7.27 -2.33 9.54
CA ASP A 66 7.60 -0.91 9.46
C ASP A 66 6.78 -0.17 8.38
N PRO A 67 6.54 -0.71 7.16
CA PRO A 67 5.73 -0.04 6.15
C PRO A 67 4.28 0.18 6.61
N LEU A 68 3.67 -0.82 7.27
CA LEU A 68 2.30 -0.71 7.77
C LEU A 68 2.20 0.29 8.95
N SER A 69 3.18 0.27 9.85
CA SER A 69 3.23 1.21 10.97
C SER A 69 3.36 2.66 10.49
N ARG A 70 4.24 2.92 9.52
CA ARG A 70 4.40 4.26 8.92
C ARG A 70 3.13 4.74 8.24
N LEU A 71 2.45 3.87 7.50
CA LEU A 71 1.18 4.20 6.85
C LEU A 71 0.09 4.57 7.87
N ILE A 72 -0.01 3.84 8.98
CA ILE A 72 -0.97 4.16 10.05
C ILE A 72 -0.66 5.53 10.66
N VAL A 73 0.62 5.82 10.95
CA VAL A 73 1.03 7.13 11.49
C VAL A 73 0.71 8.25 10.51
N ALA A 74 1.00 8.08 9.22
CA ALA A 74 0.70 9.10 8.21
C ALA A 74 -0.81 9.35 8.05
N LEU A 75 -1.63 8.31 8.22
CA LEU A 75 -3.10 8.44 8.28
C LEU A 75 -3.56 9.20 9.54
N ASP A 76 -2.94 8.94 10.69
CA ASP A 76 -3.22 9.64 11.95
C ASP A 76 -2.91 11.13 11.80
N GLU A 77 -1.73 11.45 11.29
CA GLU A 77 -1.30 12.82 11.03
C GLU A 77 -2.23 13.54 10.04
N TRP A 78 -2.68 12.85 8.98
CA TRP A 78 -3.64 13.42 8.04
C TRP A 78 -5.01 13.69 8.68
N LEU A 79 -5.49 12.79 9.54
CA LEU A 79 -6.76 12.94 10.25
C LEU A 79 -6.73 14.06 11.31
N GLU A 80 -5.55 14.40 11.83
CA GLU A 80 -5.35 15.50 12.78
C GLU A 80 -5.26 16.88 12.09
N GLN A 81 -5.09 16.94 10.77
CA GLN A 81 -5.09 18.20 10.01
C GLN A 81 -6.45 18.90 10.07
N THR A 82 -6.44 20.23 10.19
CA THR A 82 -7.66 21.05 10.23
C THR A 82 -7.57 22.21 9.24
N PRO A 83 -8.23 22.16 8.07
CA PRO A 83 -8.86 20.99 7.43
C PRO A 83 -7.83 20.09 6.71
N PRO A 84 -8.09 18.77 6.58
CA PRO A 84 -7.22 17.88 5.81
C PRO A 84 -7.26 18.19 4.31
N GLN A 85 -6.17 17.89 3.60
CA GLN A 85 -6.07 18.07 2.15
C GLN A 85 -6.58 16.84 1.39
N THR A 86 -7.37 17.04 0.33
CA THR A 86 -7.98 15.95 -0.46
C THR A 86 -6.94 15.05 -1.09
N ASP A 87 -5.98 15.65 -1.79
CA ASP A 87 -5.00 14.92 -2.59
C ASP A 87 -4.07 14.08 -1.71
N ALA A 88 -3.71 14.59 -0.53
CA ALA A 88 -2.95 13.83 0.47
C ALA A 88 -3.74 12.61 0.95
N GLY A 89 -5.05 12.72 1.13
CA GLY A 89 -5.90 11.59 1.51
C GLY A 89 -5.96 10.52 0.42
N ILE A 90 -6.05 10.93 -0.85
CA ILE A 90 -6.01 10.01 -2.01
C ILE A 90 -4.66 9.30 -2.08
N ALA A 91 -3.56 10.03 -1.95
CA ALA A 91 -2.21 9.46 -1.97
C ALA A 91 -2.01 8.39 -0.87
N LEU A 92 -2.51 8.65 0.35
CA LEU A 92 -2.46 7.67 1.45
C LEU A 92 -3.30 6.42 1.16
N ALA A 93 -4.48 6.57 0.54
CA ALA A 93 -5.29 5.44 0.11
C ALA A 93 -4.57 4.62 -0.98
N ASP A 94 -3.87 5.28 -1.90
CA ASP A 94 -3.07 4.63 -2.94
C ASP A 94 -1.85 3.88 -2.36
N GLU A 95 -1.17 4.46 -1.37
CA GLU A 95 -0.08 3.79 -0.65
C GLU A 95 -0.58 2.53 0.08
N ALA A 96 -1.72 2.63 0.77
CA ALA A 96 -2.37 1.49 1.41
C ALA A 96 -2.73 0.42 0.38
N ALA A 97 -3.30 0.81 -0.75
CA ALA A 97 -3.59 -0.10 -1.85
C ALA A 97 -2.34 -0.79 -2.40
N LYS A 98 -1.25 -0.05 -2.59
CA LYS A 98 0.02 -0.59 -3.06
C LYS A 98 0.56 -1.62 -2.07
N LEU A 99 0.56 -1.29 -0.77
CA LEU A 99 1.07 -2.19 0.27
C LEU A 99 0.31 -3.53 0.31
N PHE A 100 -1.02 -3.52 0.16
CA PHE A 100 -1.84 -4.73 0.29
C PHE A 100 -2.17 -5.45 -1.03
N ARG A 101 -2.00 -4.79 -2.19
CA ARG A 101 -2.25 -5.39 -3.53
C ARG A 101 -0.97 -5.68 -4.31
N HIS A 102 0.08 -4.90 -4.10
CA HIS A 102 1.35 -4.97 -4.83
C HIS A 102 2.53 -4.89 -3.84
N ALA A 103 2.41 -5.61 -2.73
CA ALA A 103 3.38 -5.60 -1.65
C ALA A 103 4.82 -5.73 -2.19
N ASP A 104 5.75 -5.02 -1.53
CA ASP A 104 7.17 -5.24 -1.77
C ASP A 104 7.58 -6.68 -1.41
N VAL A 105 8.80 -7.07 -1.75
CA VAL A 105 9.26 -8.46 -1.57
C VAL A 105 9.30 -8.85 -0.09
N GLU A 106 9.68 -7.95 0.82
CA GLU A 106 9.87 -8.28 2.24
C GLU A 106 8.54 -8.31 3.02
N PHE A 107 7.74 -7.24 2.95
CA PHE A 107 6.40 -7.22 3.54
C PHE A 107 5.52 -8.28 2.88
N GLY A 108 5.55 -8.39 1.56
CA GLY A 108 4.68 -9.31 0.80
C GLY A 108 4.87 -10.78 1.19
N GLU A 109 6.12 -11.25 1.29
CA GLU A 109 6.40 -12.64 1.68
C GLU A 109 5.99 -12.92 3.13
N ARG A 110 6.36 -12.05 4.07
CA ARG A 110 6.02 -12.20 5.49
C ARG A 110 4.51 -12.10 5.72
N TYR A 111 3.86 -11.19 5.01
CA TYR A 111 2.41 -11.02 5.04
C TYR A 111 1.69 -12.26 4.50
N ARG A 112 2.10 -12.78 3.34
CA ARG A 112 1.54 -14.02 2.78
C ARG A 112 1.73 -15.21 3.71
N LEU A 113 2.88 -15.32 4.37
CA LEU A 113 3.11 -16.34 5.39
C LEU A 113 2.13 -16.17 6.57
N ALA A 114 1.97 -14.95 7.09
CA ALA A 114 1.01 -14.69 8.17
C ALA A 114 -0.43 -15.05 7.78
N LEU A 115 -0.84 -14.77 6.53
CA LEU A 115 -2.16 -15.16 6.00
C LEU A 115 -2.34 -16.69 5.96
N GLN A 116 -1.27 -17.45 5.75
CA GLN A 116 -1.31 -18.92 5.75
C GLN A 116 -1.38 -19.51 7.16
N GLN A 117 -0.93 -18.78 8.17
CA GLN A 117 -0.79 -19.26 9.54
C GLN A 117 -1.95 -18.84 10.45
N ALA A 118 -2.56 -17.67 10.19
CA ALA A 118 -3.57 -17.09 11.07
C ALA A 118 -4.89 -16.80 10.32
N PRO A 119 -6.00 -17.49 10.65
CA PRO A 119 -7.32 -17.20 10.07
C PRO A 119 -7.76 -15.75 10.28
N ASP A 120 -7.46 -15.18 11.45
CA ASP A 120 -7.78 -13.78 11.76
C ASP A 120 -7.07 -12.80 10.82
N ALA A 121 -5.86 -13.14 10.33
CA ALA A 121 -5.13 -12.30 9.39
C ALA A 121 -5.82 -12.27 8.01
N VAL A 122 -6.46 -13.38 7.61
CA VAL A 122 -7.27 -13.47 6.38
C VAL A 122 -8.55 -12.64 6.52
N LEU A 123 -9.23 -12.75 7.67
CA LEU A 123 -10.43 -11.94 7.94
C LEU A 123 -10.11 -10.45 7.93
N GLY A 124 -9.04 -10.04 8.59
CA GLY A 124 -8.63 -8.64 8.62
C GLY A 124 -8.14 -8.14 7.26
N GLN A 125 -7.51 -8.98 6.41
CA GLN A 125 -7.23 -8.62 5.02
C GLN A 125 -8.53 -8.30 4.24
N GLY A 126 -9.57 -9.12 4.43
CA GLY A 126 -10.89 -8.85 3.86
C GLY A 126 -11.46 -7.50 4.29
N GLN A 127 -11.28 -7.12 5.56
CA GLN A 127 -11.71 -5.82 6.10
C GLN A 127 -10.90 -4.66 5.50
N VAL A 128 -9.58 -4.80 5.36
CA VAL A 128 -8.73 -3.79 4.71
C VAL A 128 -9.13 -3.60 3.25
N VAL A 129 -9.32 -4.68 2.49
CA VAL A 129 -9.77 -4.61 1.10
C VAL A 129 -11.16 -3.97 0.98
N ALA A 130 -12.08 -4.27 1.90
CA ALA A 130 -13.39 -3.64 1.94
C ALA A 130 -13.28 -2.12 2.21
N ALA A 131 -12.45 -1.70 3.17
CA ALA A 131 -12.24 -0.29 3.48
C ALA A 131 -11.57 0.46 2.31
N LEU A 132 -10.59 -0.15 1.64
CA LEU A 132 -9.94 0.42 0.46
C LEU A 132 -10.90 0.70 -0.69
N ARG A 133 -11.94 -0.14 -0.88
CA ARG A 133 -12.97 0.11 -1.90
C ARG A 133 -13.86 1.32 -1.59
N GLY A 134 -13.98 1.68 -0.32
CA GLY A 134 -14.71 2.87 0.11
C GLY A 134 -13.86 4.14 0.18
N ALA A 135 -12.53 4.01 0.26
CA ALA A 135 -11.60 5.13 0.25
C ALA A 135 -11.44 5.69 -1.17
N PRO A 136 -11.44 7.02 -1.35
CA PRO A 136 -11.14 7.60 -2.66
C PRO A 136 -9.69 7.31 -3.03
N GLN A 137 -9.50 6.69 -4.20
CA GLN A 137 -8.20 6.28 -4.74
C GLN A 137 -8.00 6.95 -6.09
N SER A 138 -6.75 7.09 -6.51
CA SER A 138 -6.47 7.44 -7.91
C SER A 138 -7.01 6.32 -8.81
N PRO A 139 -7.50 6.65 -10.03
CA PRO A 139 -7.86 5.62 -10.98
C PRO A 139 -6.65 4.70 -11.20
N PRO A 140 -6.85 3.36 -11.24
CA PRO A 140 -5.74 2.43 -11.44
C PRO A 140 -5.03 2.77 -12.75
N ASP A 141 -3.70 2.90 -12.71
CA ASP A 141 -2.86 3.18 -13.88
C ASP A 141 -3.20 2.22 -15.04
N VAL A 142 -3.98 2.70 -16.02
CA VAL A 142 -4.22 2.02 -17.31
C VAL A 142 -3.09 2.29 -18.31
N SER A 143 -2.04 3.02 -17.91
CA SER A 143 -0.84 3.29 -18.71
C SER A 143 0.12 2.09 -18.68
N GLY A 144 -0.29 0.99 -19.31
CA GLY A 144 0.49 -0.24 -19.32
C GLY A 144 0.13 -1.23 -20.42
N LYS A 145 -0.39 -0.76 -21.57
CA LYS A 145 -0.32 -1.45 -22.88
C LYS A 145 -0.97 -0.57 -23.95
N SER A 146 -0.16 0.27 -24.57
CA SER A 146 -0.40 0.70 -25.94
C SER A 146 0.62 -0.05 -26.81
N ASP A 147 0.38 -1.34 -27.02
CA ASP A 147 0.99 -2.05 -28.14
C ASP A 147 0.25 -1.58 -29.40
N ALA A 148 0.65 -0.41 -29.91
CA ALA A 148 0.30 0.00 -31.26
C ALA A 148 1.09 -0.90 -32.24
N PRO A 149 0.45 -1.49 -33.26
CA PRO A 149 1.18 -2.32 -34.22
C PRO A 149 2.02 -1.40 -35.09
N VAL A 150 3.34 -1.63 -35.12
CA VAL A 150 4.24 -1.01 -36.09
C VAL A 150 3.80 -1.43 -37.49
N ALA A 151 3.20 -0.49 -38.23
CA ALA A 151 2.97 -0.63 -39.65
C ALA A 151 4.34 -0.65 -40.36
N LYS A 152 4.63 -1.75 -41.07
CA LYS A 152 5.79 -1.88 -41.94
C LYS A 152 5.45 -1.22 -43.28
N GLU A 153 6.06 -0.07 -43.56
CA GLU A 153 6.02 0.54 -44.89
C GLU A 153 6.74 -0.37 -45.92
N PRO A 154 6.20 -0.54 -47.13
CA PRO A 154 6.90 -1.22 -48.21
C PRO A 154 7.76 -0.20 -48.96
N ASP A 155 9.09 -0.31 -48.83
CA ASP A 155 10.00 0.49 -49.64
C ASP A 155 10.04 -0.09 -51.05
N ALA A 156 9.38 0.60 -51.97
CA ALA A 156 9.48 0.38 -53.41
C ALA A 156 9.90 1.69 -54.05
N SER A 157 11.14 1.75 -54.52
CA SER A 157 11.51 2.54 -55.70
C SER A 157 12.78 2.00 -56.32
N ALA A 158 12.60 1.48 -57.53
CA ALA A 158 13.63 1.27 -58.53
C ALA A 158 14.25 2.61 -58.94
N ASN A 159 15.52 2.60 -59.35
CA ASN A 159 15.91 3.33 -60.56
C ASN A 159 17.13 2.70 -61.23
N GLU A 160 17.03 2.64 -62.55
CA GLU A 160 17.99 2.16 -63.55
C GLU A 160 19.12 3.17 -63.81
N GLY A 161 20.17 2.70 -64.50
CA GLY A 161 21.21 3.50 -65.15
C GLY A 161 22.45 2.62 -65.40
N ASP A 162 22.47 1.84 -66.49
CA ASP A 162 22.92 2.18 -67.86
C ASP A 162 24.43 2.00 -68.06
N GLY A 163 24.79 1.42 -69.21
CA GLY A 163 26.00 0.65 -69.45
C GLY A 163 27.21 1.37 -70.07
N ALA A 164 28.33 0.63 -70.10
CA ALA A 164 29.36 0.56 -71.14
C ALA A 164 30.33 -0.58 -70.81
#